data_AF-A0A1Y3A4D5-F1
#
_entry.id   AF-A0A1Y3A4D5-F1
#
_cell.length_a   1.000
_cell.length_b   1.000
_cell.length_c   1.000
_cell.angle_alpha   90.00
_cell.angle_beta   90.00
_cell.angle_gamma   90.00
#
_symmetry.space_group_name_H-M   'P 1'
#
loop_
_entity.id
_entity.type
_entity.pdbx_description
1 polymer ?
#
loop_
_entity_poly.entity_id
_entity_poly.type
_entity_poly.pdbx_seq_one_letter_code
_entity_poly.pdbx_strand_id
1 'polypeptide(L)'
;PHPNSWSGVTTVGLVGGILGGYIWLQTGSIFLGYAISAMSLLFLNLGVEKIPVTHHITLLGAVGAVVIDPVAGSVVALLAGGVLGALSGLVGEVTQRMFYSHSGTHVDPPAMAIAIMMLAVGILGILGVLPNAGYL
;
A
#
# COMPACT_ATOMS: atom_id res chain seq x y z
N PRO A 1 13.10 -3.12 -17.07
CA PRO A 1 12.50 -2.48 -15.86
C PRO A 1 13.62 -1.97 -14.92
N HIS A 2 13.80 -0.65 -14.82
CA HIS A 2 14.80 -0.06 -13.93
C HIS A 2 14.26 -0.02 -12.49
N PRO A 3 15.04 -0.42 -11.47
CA PRO A 3 14.64 -0.27 -10.08
C PRO A 3 14.35 1.20 -9.77
N ASN A 4 13.19 1.49 -9.17
CA ASN A 4 12.90 2.85 -8.72
C ASN A 4 13.90 3.23 -7.62
N SER A 5 14.29 4.51 -7.57
CA SER A 5 15.12 4.98 -6.47
C SER A 5 14.36 4.81 -5.15
N TRP A 6 15.05 4.38 -4.10
CA TRP A 6 14.43 4.17 -2.79
C TRP A 6 13.69 5.42 -2.29
N SER A 7 14.24 6.60 -2.55
CA SER A 7 13.61 7.88 -2.22
C SER A 7 12.33 8.15 -3.04
N GLY A 8 12.32 7.79 -4.33
CA GLY A 8 11.16 7.89 -5.19
C GLY A 8 10.02 6.99 -4.72
N VAL A 9 10.33 5.71 -4.45
CA VAL A 9 9.37 4.73 -3.91
C VAL A 9 8.79 5.21 -2.58
N THR A 10 9.65 5.69 -1.68
CA THR A 10 9.21 6.17 -0.37
C THR A 10 8.29 7.39 -0.50
N THR A 11 8.65 8.35 -1.35
CA THR A 11 7.83 9.57 -1.56
C THR A 11 6.46 9.23 -2.14
N VAL A 12 6.41 8.40 -3.20
CA VAL A 12 5.16 7.94 -3.80
C VAL A 12 4.34 7.14 -2.79
N GLY A 13 5.00 6.29 -2.01
CA GLY A 13 4.41 5.51 -0.93
C GLY A 13 3.75 6.37 0.15
N LEU A 14 4.45 7.39 0.65
CA LEU A 14 3.93 8.33 1.64
C LEU A 14 2.71 9.08 1.11
N VAL A 15 2.82 9.70 -0.06
CA VAL A 15 1.73 10.50 -0.64
C VAL A 15 0.53 9.63 -0.99
N GLY A 16 0.75 8.49 -1.66
CA GLY A 16 -0.31 7.55 -2.01
C GLY A 16 -0.98 6.95 -0.77
N GLY A 17 -0.20 6.68 0.29
CA GLY A 17 -0.70 6.20 1.56
C GLY A 17 -1.62 7.20 2.26
N ILE A 18 -1.20 8.47 2.34
CA ILE A 18 -2.02 9.55 2.89
C ILE A 18 -3.32 9.71 2.10
N LEU A 19 -3.25 9.70 0.76
CA LEU A 19 -4.44 9.80 -0.10
C LEU A 19 -5.39 8.61 0.09
N GLY A 20 -4.85 7.39 0.21
CA GLY A 20 -5.64 6.19 0.50
C GLY A 20 -6.36 6.28 1.85
N GLY A 21 -5.63 6.68 2.90
CA GLY A 21 -6.19 6.91 4.24
C GLY A 21 -7.26 8.01 4.24
N TYR A 22 -7.01 9.12 3.53
CA TYR A 22 -7.96 10.21 3.40
C TYR A 22 -9.26 9.79 2.71
N ILE A 23 -9.17 9.03 1.61
CA ILE A 23 -10.36 8.52 0.92
C ILE A 23 -11.19 7.65 1.85
N TRP A 24 -10.57 6.77 2.63
CA TRP A 24 -11.29 5.98 3.63
C TRP A 24 -11.94 6.86 4.70
N LEU A 25 -11.22 7.83 5.28
CA LEU A 25 -11.79 8.75 6.29
C LEU A 25 -13.03 9.50 5.78
N GLN A 26 -13.07 9.86 4.50
CA GLN A 26 -14.20 10.58 3.91
C GLN A 26 -15.37 9.67 3.50
N THR A 27 -15.10 8.41 3.16
CA THR A 27 -16.10 7.55 2.49
C THR A 27 -16.43 6.26 3.24
N GLY A 28 -15.63 5.88 4.24
CA GLY A 28 -15.67 4.56 4.88
C GLY A 28 -15.24 3.40 3.98
N SER A 29 -14.94 3.64 2.70
CA SER A 29 -14.62 2.58 1.74
C SER A 29 -13.14 2.31 1.68
N ILE A 30 -12.74 1.15 2.21
CA ILE A 30 -11.34 0.70 2.24
C ILE A 30 -10.78 0.49 0.82
N PHE A 31 -11.61 0.00 -0.09
CA PHE A 31 -11.18 -0.37 -1.45
C PHE A 31 -11.35 0.73 -2.49
N LEU A 32 -11.92 1.89 -2.15
CA LEU A 32 -12.16 2.97 -3.13
C LEU A 32 -10.85 3.57 -3.64
N GLY A 33 -9.92 3.92 -2.73
CA GLY A 33 -8.59 4.43 -3.11
C GLY A 33 -7.79 3.39 -3.92
N TYR A 34 -7.88 2.12 -3.51
CA TYR A 34 -7.32 0.98 -4.25
C TYR A 34 -7.87 0.92 -5.68
N ALA A 35 -9.19 0.95 -5.86
CA ALA A 35 -9.82 0.83 -7.17
C ALA A 35 -9.43 1.99 -8.10
N ILE A 36 -9.45 3.23 -7.58
CA ILE A 36 -9.07 4.42 -8.35
C ILE A 36 -7.62 4.32 -8.84
N SER A 37 -6.71 3.95 -7.95
CA SER A 37 -5.29 3.78 -8.31
C SER A 37 -5.03 2.54 -9.17
N ALA A 38 -5.78 1.45 -9.01
CA ALA A 38 -5.68 0.26 -9.85
C ALA A 38 -6.09 0.52 -11.30
N MET A 39 -7.06 1.41 -11.55
CA MET A 39 -7.44 1.81 -12.91
C MET A 39 -6.27 2.42 -13.69
N SER A 40 -5.27 3.02 -13.02
CA SER A 40 -4.07 3.54 -13.70
C SER A 40 -3.25 2.45 -14.41
N LEU A 41 -3.42 1.17 -14.04
CA LEU A 41 -2.77 0.04 -14.72
C LEU A 41 -3.26 -0.15 -16.16
N LEU A 42 -4.40 0.45 -16.53
CA LEU A 42 -4.82 0.52 -17.93
C LEU A 42 -3.72 1.15 -18.80
N PHE A 43 -3.03 2.17 -18.30
CA PHE A 43 -1.96 2.83 -19.05
C PHE A 43 -0.77 1.90 -19.29
N LEU A 44 -0.46 0.97 -18.37
CA LEU A 44 0.56 -0.06 -18.62
C LEU A 44 0.14 -0.99 -19.77
N ASN A 45 -1.14 -1.38 -19.82
CA ASN A 45 -1.68 -2.19 -20.92
C ASN A 45 -1.70 -1.45 -22.26
N LEU A 46 -1.76 -0.11 -22.23
CA LEU A 46 -1.68 0.76 -23.40
C LEU A 46 -0.23 1.15 -23.78
N GLY A 47 0.78 0.54 -23.15
CA GLY A 47 2.19 0.75 -23.47
C GLY A 47 2.85 1.96 -22.82
N VAL A 48 2.22 2.60 -21.83
CA VAL A 48 2.84 3.69 -21.06
C VAL A 48 3.75 3.09 -19.98
N GLU A 49 5.03 2.95 -20.29
CA GLU A 49 6.00 2.24 -19.44
C GLU A 49 6.35 2.95 -18.12
N LYS A 50 6.01 4.24 -17.95
CA LYS A 50 6.42 5.08 -16.82
C LYS A 50 5.25 5.55 -15.95
N ILE A 51 4.38 4.62 -15.55
CA ILE A 51 3.28 4.87 -14.60
C ILE A 51 3.59 4.14 -13.28
N PRO A 52 3.54 4.81 -12.13
CA PRO A 52 3.73 4.15 -10.84
C PRO A 52 2.55 3.23 -10.51
N VAL A 53 2.84 1.99 -10.13
CA VAL A 53 1.85 1.04 -9.62
C VAL A 53 1.57 1.37 -8.15
N THR A 54 0.37 1.88 -7.84
CA THR A 54 0.07 2.48 -6.53
C THR A 54 -1.09 1.84 -5.78
N HIS A 55 -1.76 0.83 -6.33
CA HIS A 55 -2.94 0.24 -5.69
C HIS A 55 -2.64 -0.45 -4.35
N HIS A 56 -1.49 -1.11 -4.22
CA HIS A 56 -1.06 -1.67 -2.94
C HIS A 56 -0.68 -0.57 -1.92
N ILE A 57 -0.27 0.60 -2.39
CA ILE A 57 0.09 1.75 -1.54
C ILE A 57 -1.18 2.39 -0.97
N THR A 58 -2.15 2.69 -1.82
CA THR A 58 -3.42 3.31 -1.41
C THR A 58 -4.26 2.36 -0.55
N LEU A 59 -4.25 1.05 -0.84
CA LEU A 59 -4.90 0.05 0.00
C LEU A 59 -4.32 0.02 1.40
N LEU A 60 -2.98 -0.09 1.53
CA LEU A 60 -2.34 -0.12 2.84
C LEU A 60 -2.42 1.24 3.54
N GLY A 61 -2.51 2.34 2.79
CA GLY A 61 -2.86 3.65 3.30
C GLY A 61 -4.24 3.69 3.98
N ALA A 62 -5.26 3.13 3.32
CA ALA A 62 -6.58 2.98 3.92
C ALA A 62 -6.54 2.09 5.17
N VAL A 63 -5.83 0.96 5.13
CA VAL A 63 -5.63 0.08 6.29
C VAL A 63 -5.00 0.82 7.47
N GLY A 64 -3.94 1.60 7.23
CA GLY A 64 -3.30 2.40 8.28
C GLY A 64 -4.28 3.36 8.95
N ALA A 65 -5.16 3.99 8.18
CA ALA A 65 -6.19 4.86 8.72
C ALA A 65 -7.26 4.09 9.51
N VAL A 66 -7.76 2.96 8.98
CA VAL A 66 -8.74 2.08 9.65
C VAL A 66 -8.25 1.61 11.02
N VAL A 67 -6.97 1.22 11.09
CA VAL A 67 -6.36 0.70 12.31
C VAL A 67 -6.24 1.80 13.36
N ILE A 68 -5.91 3.04 12.98
CA ILE A 68 -5.48 4.08 13.93
C ILE A 68 -6.57 5.10 14.27
N ASP A 69 -7.50 5.40 13.36
CA ASP A 69 -8.55 6.40 13.60
C ASP A 69 -9.37 6.17 14.87
N PRO A 70 -9.80 4.94 15.22
CA PRO A 70 -10.60 4.71 16.42
C PRO A 70 -9.90 5.05 17.75
N VAL A 71 -8.56 5.09 17.77
CA VAL A 71 -7.76 5.25 18.99
C VAL A 71 -7.00 6.57 19.06
N ALA A 72 -6.76 7.22 17.92
CA ALA A 72 -5.92 8.42 17.85
C ALA A 72 -6.50 9.55 16.97
N GLY A 73 -7.67 9.32 16.33
CA GLY A 73 -8.35 10.30 15.49
C GLY A 73 -7.68 10.54 14.14
N SER A 74 -8.35 11.34 13.32
CA SER A 74 -8.14 11.35 11.86
C SER A 74 -6.78 11.90 11.42
N VAL A 75 -6.19 12.86 12.15
CA VAL A 75 -4.85 13.39 11.82
C VAL A 75 -3.78 12.32 11.97
N VAL A 76 -3.81 11.57 13.08
CA VAL A 76 -2.85 10.49 13.33
C VAL A 76 -3.10 9.32 12.40
N ALA A 77 -4.38 9.04 12.09
CA ALA A 77 -4.77 8.05 11.09
C ALA A 77 -4.20 8.34 9.68
N LEU A 78 -4.18 9.62 9.27
CA LEU A 78 -3.54 10.02 7.99
C LEU A 78 -2.04 9.77 7.99
N LEU A 79 -1.35 10.08 9.09
CA LEU A 79 0.09 9.79 9.23
C LEU A 79 0.36 8.29 9.18
N ALA A 80 -0.47 7.49 9.87
CA ALA A 80 -0.40 6.04 9.82
C ALA A 80 -0.63 5.49 8.40
N GLY A 81 -1.61 6.05 7.67
CA GLY A 81 -1.83 5.75 6.26
C GLY A 81 -0.62 6.07 5.39
N GLY A 82 0.02 7.20 5.60
CA GLY A 82 1.29 7.55 4.95
C GLY A 82 2.40 6.53 5.23
N VAL A 83 2.61 6.18 6.50
CA VAL A 83 3.63 5.19 6.91
C VAL A 83 3.37 3.82 6.28
N LEU A 84 2.13 3.32 6.34
CA LEU A 84 1.77 2.01 5.78
C LEU A 84 1.85 2.01 4.25
N GLY A 85 1.50 3.12 3.59
CA GLY A 85 1.70 3.29 2.15
C GLY A 85 3.19 3.29 1.76
N ALA A 86 4.04 3.98 2.54
CA ALA A 86 5.49 3.99 2.34
C ALA A 86 6.11 2.60 2.51
N LEU A 87 5.74 1.90 3.59
CA LEU A 87 6.17 0.52 3.83
C LEU A 87 5.70 -0.42 2.71
N SER A 88 4.46 -0.30 2.27
CA SER A 88 3.92 -1.06 1.14
C SER A 88 4.73 -0.83 -0.14
N GLY A 89 5.08 0.43 -0.45
CA GLY A 89 5.98 0.81 -1.54
C GLY A 89 7.34 0.12 -1.44
N LEU A 90 7.98 0.24 -0.27
CA LEU A 90 9.31 -0.32 -0.02
C LEU A 90 9.34 -1.84 -0.07
N VAL A 91 8.34 -2.51 0.51
CA VAL A 91 8.22 -3.97 0.45
C VAL A 91 8.04 -4.42 -1.00
N GLY A 92 7.22 -3.70 -1.79
CA GLY A 92 7.10 -3.95 -3.23
C GLY A 92 8.45 -3.82 -3.96
N GLU A 93 9.24 -2.80 -3.67
CA GLU A 93 10.57 -2.63 -4.27
C GLU A 93 11.55 -3.74 -3.86
N VAL A 94 11.52 -4.16 -2.60
CA VAL A 94 12.33 -5.28 -2.10
C VAL A 94 11.96 -6.59 -2.81
N THR A 95 10.67 -6.91 -2.87
CA THR A 95 10.20 -8.16 -3.50
C THR A 95 10.43 -8.16 -5.01
N GLN A 96 10.38 -6.99 -5.66
CA GLN A 96 10.78 -6.84 -7.06
C GLN A 96 12.27 -7.19 -7.27
N ARG A 97 13.14 -6.65 -6.42
CA ARG A 97 14.61 -6.87 -6.51
C ARG A 97 15.02 -8.30 -6.13
N MET A 98 14.26 -8.97 -5.28
CA MET A 98 14.57 -10.34 -4.86
C MET A 98 13.95 -11.38 -5.78
N PHE A 99 12.66 -11.25 -6.11
CA PHE A 99 11.88 -12.31 -6.74
C PHE A 99 11.53 -11.99 -8.19
N TYR A 100 10.91 -10.83 -8.47
CA TYR A 100 10.49 -10.51 -9.84
C TYR A 100 11.66 -10.51 -10.83
N SER A 101 12.80 -9.93 -10.43
CA SER A 101 14.00 -9.83 -11.27
C SER A 101 14.79 -11.14 -11.42
N HIS A 102 14.52 -12.16 -10.60
CA HIS A 102 15.28 -13.41 -10.57
C HIS A 102 14.40 -14.66 -10.79
N SER A 103 13.11 -14.48 -11.07
CA SER A 103 12.17 -15.57 -11.26
C SER A 103 11.97 -15.90 -12.74
N GLY A 104 11.85 -17.19 -13.06
CA GLY A 104 11.37 -17.67 -14.36
C GLY A 104 9.84 -17.58 -14.51
N THR A 105 9.14 -17.20 -13.45
CA THR A 105 7.68 -16.99 -13.41
C THR A 105 7.34 -15.58 -12.92
N HIS A 106 6.14 -15.11 -13.22
CA HIS A 106 5.70 -13.75 -12.85
C HIS A 106 5.38 -13.66 -11.35
N VAL A 107 6.33 -13.17 -10.55
CA VAL A 107 6.11 -12.83 -9.14
C VAL A 107 5.78 -11.35 -9.03
N ASP A 108 4.50 -11.02 -8.91
CA ASP A 108 4.02 -9.64 -8.89
C ASP A 108 4.39 -8.90 -7.59
N PRO A 109 5.21 -7.83 -7.64
CA PRO A 109 5.65 -7.13 -6.43
C PRO A 109 4.52 -6.48 -5.61
N PRO A 110 3.51 -5.83 -6.21
CA PRO A 110 2.30 -5.36 -5.51
C PRO A 110 1.56 -6.46 -4.74
N ALA A 111 1.31 -7.62 -5.36
CA ALA A 111 0.66 -8.74 -4.68
C ALA A 111 1.48 -9.22 -3.46
N MET A 112 2.80 -9.32 -3.61
CA MET A 112 3.71 -9.66 -2.52
C MET A 112 3.66 -8.62 -1.39
N ALA A 113 3.62 -7.33 -1.72
CA ALA A 113 3.53 -6.26 -0.74
C ALA A 113 2.22 -6.35 0.07
N ILE A 114 1.08 -6.55 -0.58
CA ILE A 114 -0.21 -6.71 0.11
C ILE A 114 -0.17 -7.94 1.02
N ALA A 115 0.29 -9.09 0.52
CA ALA A 115 0.32 -10.33 1.29
C ALA A 115 1.19 -10.20 2.55
N ILE A 116 2.42 -9.69 2.42
CA ILE A 116 3.34 -9.52 3.55
C ILE A 116 2.80 -8.51 4.55
N MET A 117 2.35 -7.34 4.09
CA MET A 117 1.88 -6.26 4.96
C MET A 117 0.60 -6.65 5.70
N MET A 118 -0.36 -7.26 5.01
CA MET A 118 -1.61 -7.69 5.65
C MET A 118 -1.42 -8.89 6.57
N LEU A 119 -0.51 -9.82 6.24
CA LEU A 119 -0.13 -10.88 7.18
C LEU A 119 0.44 -10.28 8.47
N ALA A 120 1.32 -9.28 8.37
CA ALA A 120 1.85 -8.58 9.53
C ALA A 120 0.74 -7.88 10.34
N VAL A 121 -0.18 -7.15 9.68
CA VAL A 121 -1.33 -6.51 10.33
C VAL A 121 -2.21 -7.55 11.05
N GLY A 122 -2.51 -8.68 10.40
CA GLY A 122 -3.30 -9.77 10.98
C GLY A 122 -2.64 -10.39 12.19
N ILE A 123 -1.33 -10.70 12.12
CA ILE A 123 -0.57 -11.22 13.27
C ILE A 123 -0.57 -10.22 14.43
N LEU A 124 -0.30 -8.94 14.16
CA LEU A 124 -0.29 -7.91 15.19
C LEU A 124 -1.69 -7.68 15.80
N GLY A 125 -2.75 -7.85 15.01
CA GLY A 125 -4.13 -7.86 15.48
C GLY A 125 -4.43 -9.03 16.41
N ILE A 126 -4.03 -10.26 16.04
CA ILE A 126 -4.18 -11.46 16.87
C ILE A 126 -3.41 -11.33 18.19
N LEU A 127 -2.22 -10.73 18.16
CA LEU A 127 -1.40 -10.49 19.35
C LEU A 127 -1.90 -9.32 20.21
N GLY A 128 -2.96 -8.61 19.80
CA GLY A 128 -3.52 -7.46 20.53
C GLY A 128 -2.63 -6.21 20.52
N VAL A 129 -1.64 -6.15 19.62
CA VAL A 129 -0.76 -4.97 19.45
C VAL A 129 -1.50 -3.87 18.68
N LEU A 130 -2.30 -4.25 17.68
CA LEU A 130 -3.17 -3.33 16.95
C LEU A 130 -4.59 -3.41 17.50
N PRO A 131 -5.33 -2.28 17.53
CA PRO A 131 -6.71 -2.25 18.05
C PRO A 131 -7.71 -3.00 17.16
N ASN A 132 -7.39 -3.21 15.89
CA ASN A 132 -8.14 -4.02 14.93
C ASN A 132 -7.20 -4.53 13.83
N ALA A 133 -7.70 -5.44 12.97
CA ALA A 133 -6.92 -6.05 11.88
C ALA A 133 -7.17 -5.38 10.51
N GLY A 134 -7.57 -4.10 10.50
CA GLY A 134 -7.94 -3.39 9.29
C GLY A 134 -9.25 -3.93 8.71
N TYR A 135 -9.16 -4.67 7.61
CA TYR A 135 -10.30 -5.29 6.94
C TYR A 135 -10.34 -6.82 7.05
N LEU A 136 -9.40 -7.42 7.79
CA LEU A 136 -9.35 -8.87 8.03
C LEU A 136 -10.42 -9.32 9.04
#